data_AF-A0A7C5JEG2-F1
#
_entry.id   AF-A0A7C5JEG2-F1
#
_cell.length_a   1.000
_cell.length_b   1.000
_cell.length_c   1.000
_cell.angle_alpha   90.00
_cell.angle_beta   90.00
_cell.angle_gamma   90.00
#
_symmetry.space_group_name_H-M   'P 1'
#
loop_
_entity.id
_entity.type
_entity.pdbx_description
1 polymer ?
#
loop_
_entity_poly.entity_id
_entity_poly.type
_entity_poly.pdbx_seq_one_letter_code
_entity_poly.pdbx_strand_id
1 'polypeptide(L)' 'SQQEKGEKLNPFVKRHSSLRQREIGIGAQILHDLGIRKIRLLTNNPRPRPDVGGYDLEIVEQVAI' A
#
# COMPACT_ATOMS: atom_id res chain seq x y z
N SER A 1 12.22 -9.90 -34.31
CA SER A 1 11.91 -8.76 -33.43
C SER A 1 11.77 -9.27 -32.01
N GLN A 2 12.76 -8.93 -31.19
CA GLN A 2 12.85 -9.29 -29.78
C GLN A 2 11.94 -8.32 -29.02
N GLN A 3 11.03 -8.82 -28.17
CA GLN A 3 10.23 -8.14 -27.12
C GLN A 3 8.80 -8.71 -27.01
N GLU A 4 8.64 -10.03 -26.99
CA GLU A 4 7.39 -10.65 -26.54
C GLU A 4 7.72 -11.76 -25.55
N LYS A 5 7.06 -11.77 -24.38
CA LYS A 5 7.01 -12.87 -23.39
C LYS A 5 8.13 -12.97 -22.33
N GLY A 6 8.66 -11.85 -21.85
CA GLY A 6 9.52 -11.79 -20.65
C GLY A 6 8.78 -11.74 -19.31
N GLU A 7 7.54 -11.25 -19.25
CA GLU A 7 6.77 -11.18 -17.99
C GLU A 7 5.85 -12.39 -17.81
N LYS A 8 6.43 -13.60 -17.74
CA LYS A 8 5.75 -14.66 -17.00
C LYS A 8 5.79 -14.27 -15.54
N LEU A 9 4.69 -13.69 -15.06
CA LEU A 9 4.42 -13.30 -13.67
C LEU A 9 5.08 -14.31 -12.71
N ASN A 10 6.18 -13.91 -12.07
CA ASN A 10 6.85 -14.76 -11.10
C ASN A 10 5.84 -15.06 -9.96
N PRO A 11 5.46 -16.33 -9.72
CA PRO A 11 4.44 -16.69 -8.72
C PRO A 11 4.85 -16.33 -7.29
N PHE A 12 6.14 -16.08 -7.05
CA PHE A 12 6.65 -15.59 -5.76
C PHE A 12 6.45 -14.08 -5.57
N VAL A 13 6.44 -13.29 -6.65
CA VAL A 13 6.16 -11.83 -6.58
C VAL A 13 4.70 -11.58 -6.20
N LYS A 14 3.77 -12.35 -6.76
CA LYS A 14 2.33 -12.20 -6.50
C LYS A 14 1.95 -12.53 -5.05
N ARG A 15 2.70 -13.41 -4.38
CA ARG A 15 2.45 -13.79 -2.98
C ARG A 15 2.86 -12.68 -2.01
N HIS A 16 3.99 -12.01 -2.28
CA HIS A 16 4.53 -10.97 -1.40
C HIS A 16 3.69 -9.68 -1.43
N SER A 17 3.09 -9.34 -2.57
CA SER A 17 2.18 -8.18 -2.66
C SER A 17 0.90 -8.38 -1.85
N SER A 18 0.37 -9.61 -1.82
CA SER A 18 -0.86 -9.93 -1.06
C SER A 18 -0.69 -9.82 0.46
N LEU A 19 0.48 -10.20 0.99
CA LEU A 19 0.79 -10.08 2.42
C LEU A 19 0.88 -8.61 2.84
N ARG A 20 1.57 -7.78 2.04
CA ARG A 20 1.71 -6.34 2.30
C ARG A 20 0.36 -5.62 2.31
N GLN A 21 -0.55 -5.96 1.39
CA GLN A 21 -1.89 -5.38 1.37
C GLN A 21 -2.70 -5.73 2.63
N ARG A 22 -2.56 -6.97 3.11
CA ARG A 22 -3.20 -7.42 4.35
C ARG A 22 -2.67 -6.66 5.57
N GLU A 23 -1.37 -6.47 5.67
CA GLU A 23 -0.73 -5.70 6.76
C GLU A 23 -1.21 -4.24 6.77
N ILE A 24 -1.28 -3.60 5.60
CA ILE A 24 -1.83 -2.24 5.45
C ILE A 24 -3.29 -2.20 5.88
N GLY A 25 -4.10 -3.20 5.51
CA GLY A 25 -5.51 -3.28 5.92
C GLY A 25 -5.70 -3.40 7.43
N ILE A 26 -4.88 -4.23 8.10
CA ILE A 26 -4.92 -4.34 9.57
C ILE A 26 -4.55 -3.00 10.23
N GLY A 27 -3.48 -2.35 9.75
CA GLY A 27 -3.09 -1.03 10.27
C GLY A 27 -4.18 0.02 10.06
N ALA A 28 -4.83 0.02 8.90
CA ALA A 28 -5.92 0.93 8.60
C ALA A 28 -7.15 0.70 9.49
N GLN A 29 -7.50 -0.57 9.77
CA GLN A 29 -8.59 -0.91 10.69
C GLN A 29 -8.30 -0.46 12.11
N ILE A 30 -7.08 -0.66 12.61
CA ILE A 30 -6.68 -0.19 13.95
C ILE A 30 -6.82 1.33 14.05
N LEU A 31 -6.31 2.07 13.06
CA LEU A 31 -6.44 3.53 13.03
C LEU A 31 -7.91 3.97 12.98
N HIS A 32 -8.73 3.27 12.19
CA HIS A 32 -10.16 3.53 12.12
C HIS A 32 -10.85 3.32 13.47
N ASP A 33 -10.55 2.22 14.17
CA ASP A 33 -11.13 1.89 15.48
C ASP A 33 -10.69 2.89 16.56
N LEU A 34 -9.52 3.50 16.41
CA LEU A 34 -9.04 4.62 17.24
C LEU A 34 -9.67 5.97 16.87
N GLY A 35 -10.58 6.02 15.89
CA GLY A 35 -11.22 7.25 15.43
C GLY A 35 -10.34 8.12 14.52
N ILE A 36 -9.19 7.61 14.09
CA ILE A 36 -8.29 8.34 13.19
C ILE A 36 -8.80 8.17 11.76
N ARG A 37 -8.92 9.31 11.04
CA ARG A 37 -9.42 9.37 9.66
C ARG A 37 -8.44 10.03 8.69
N LYS A 38 -7.43 10.72 9.21
CA LYS A 38 -6.42 11.44 8.42
C LYS A 38 -5.03 11.23 9.02
N ILE A 39 -4.05 10.86 8.19
CA ILE A 39 -2.66 10.63 8.63
C ILE A 39 -1.63 11.29 7.70
N ARG A 40 -0.50 11.69 8.30
CA ARG A 40 0.74 11.98 7.58
C ARG A 40 1.56 10.69 7.58
N LEU A 41 1.73 10.07 6.42
CA LEU A 41 2.45 8.81 6.30
C LEU A 41 3.95 9.09 6.31
N LEU A 42 4.65 8.63 7.34
CA LEU A 42 6.11 8.67 7.36
C LEU A 42 6.65 7.48 6.55
N THR A 43 7.45 7.71 5.51
CA THR A 43 7.95 6.64 4.62
C THR A 43 9.31 6.97 3.99
N ASN A 44 10.20 5.98 3.95
CA ASN A 44 11.50 6.12 3.26
C ASN A 44 11.35 5.88 1.74
N ASN A 45 10.16 5.49 1.27
CA ASN A 45 9.89 5.18 -0.13
C ASN A 45 8.60 5.88 -0.58
N PRO A 46 8.63 7.20 -0.85
CA PRO A 46 7.47 7.93 -1.32
C PRO A 46 7.05 7.41 -2.70
N ARG A 47 5.79 6.97 -2.83
CA ARG A 47 5.22 6.53 -4.11
C ARG A 47 3.90 7.24 -4.37
N PRO A 48 3.51 7.41 -5.65
CA PRO A 48 2.19 7.90 -6.00
C PRO A 48 1.12 7.07 -5.29
N ARG A 49 0.18 7.76 -4.61
CA ARG A 49 -0.77 7.18 -3.65
C ARG A 49 -1.46 5.91 -4.20
N PRO A 50 -1.26 4.74 -3.60
CA PRO A 50 -2.34 3.76 -3.56
C PRO A 50 -3.44 4.36 -2.69
N ASP A 51 -4.62 4.49 -3.25
CA ASP A 51 -5.84 4.73 -2.50
C ASP A 51 -5.93 3.70 -1.35
N VAL A 52 -6.09 4.16 -0.10
CA VAL A 52 -6.42 3.31 1.07
C VAL A 52 -7.93 3.13 1.19
N GLY A 53 -8.62 3.21 0.04
CA GLY A 53 -10.05 3.17 -0.16
C GLY A 53 -10.63 1.87 0.34
N GLY A 54 -11.27 1.96 1.51
CA GLY A 54 -11.85 0.81 2.19
C GLY A 54 -12.02 1.04 3.70
N TYR A 55 -11.23 1.93 4.30
CA TYR A 55 -11.18 2.10 5.77
C TYR A 55 -11.51 3.52 6.27
N ASP A 56 -12.10 4.38 5.43
CA ASP A 56 -12.36 5.79 5.78
C ASP A 56 -11.09 6.53 6.29
N LEU A 57 -9.92 6.12 5.76
CA LEU A 57 -8.61 6.62 6.18
C LEU A 57 -7.91 7.32 5.02
N GLU A 58 -7.68 8.63 5.18
CA GLU A 58 -7.06 9.50 4.19
C GLU A 58 -5.57 9.75 4.52
N ILE A 59 -4.69 9.51 3.55
CA ILE A 59 -3.29 9.95 3.63
C ILE A 59 -3.23 11.39 3.10
N VAL A 60 -3.21 12.36 4.03
CA VAL A 60 -3.18 13.79 3.71
C VAL A 60 -1.79 14.25 3.27
N GLU A 61 -0.74 13.56 3.70
CA GLU A 61 0.65 13.89 3.36
C GLU A 61 1.54 12.64 3.44
N GLN A 62 2.61 12.61 2.65
CA GLN A 62 3.72 11.67 2.84
C GLN A 62 4.93 12.47 3.29
N VAL A 63 5.50 12.11 4.43
CA VAL A 63 6.71 12.71 4.98
C VAL A 63 7.85 11.72 4.74
N ALA A 64 8.83 12.14 3.95
CA ALA A 64 10.03 11.34 3.73
C ALA A 64 10.88 11.28 5.01
N ILE A 65 11.43 10.11 5.31
CA ILE A 65 12.41 9.89 6.39
C ILE A 65 13.71 9.36 5.79
#